data_AF-A0A257RWI6-F1
#
_entry.id   AF-A0A257RWI6-F1
#
_cell.length_a   1.000
_cell.length_b   1.000
_cell.length_c   1.000
_cell.angle_alpha   90.00
_cell.angle_beta   90.00
_cell.angle_gamma   90.00
#
_symmetry.space_group_name_H-M   'P 1'
#
loop_
_entity.id
_entity.type
_entity.pdbx_description
1 polymer ?
#
loop_
_entity_poly.entity_id
_entity_poly.type
_entity_poly.pdbx_seq_one_letter_code
_entity_poly.pdbx_strand_id
1 'polypeptide(L)'
;NLSIFTGGPRAVIAAGGTMRIGGFDAAMTLDIDDTGSAGPAPVTATLKLHSEGHAELKFHGTLGHDSFLSGAVAAKADKTAIASLLPALKESAAPFDMTASLAATGQQVRLDDVALQAGGMQAGGNAVLSLSPAPLLRVTARATRVDLDLAAILVSGMRRQLPVAAALDVSGTLSGLPVNGAHGTLLADDASLRAEQLSVPLPGQAILGFSGPISPALSGHFTIEAQDPAATLALLRHQLPYLPAWPKDAGRLDAAGMASVTRGGTLALDDIAGHVAMGPARTGFTGALHLTPAPAGQATRIAARIGLDRLTLDRPMIRELLAALSDPAPRYAGPLQIAVGTLEKPGGQPNAPSHVIATDLRIDASLRDKAAGGGLHIRLATMHMGGG
;
A
#
# COMPACT_ATOMS: atom_id res chain seq x y z
N ASN A 1 -35.20 -21.58 -8.58
CA ASN A 1 -36.32 -22.38 -8.04
C ASN A 1 -36.10 -22.58 -6.56
N LEU A 2 -37.06 -22.25 -5.70
CA LEU A 2 -36.98 -22.43 -4.24
C LEU A 2 -38.14 -23.32 -3.80
N SER A 3 -37.83 -24.41 -3.11
CA SER A 3 -38.80 -25.30 -2.48
C SER A 3 -38.69 -25.13 -0.98
N ILE A 4 -39.82 -24.88 -0.30
CA ILE A 4 -39.90 -24.72 1.16
C ILE A 4 -40.82 -25.81 1.69
N PHE A 5 -40.34 -26.57 2.68
CA PHE A 5 -41.09 -27.58 3.38
C PHE A 5 -41.23 -27.18 4.84
N THR A 6 -42.45 -27.20 5.35
CA THR A 6 -42.77 -27.00 6.76
C THR A 6 -43.51 -28.23 7.25
N GLY A 7 -43.11 -28.80 8.39
CA GLY A 7 -43.80 -30.00 8.88
C GLY A 7 -43.32 -30.58 10.20
N GLY A 8 -44.20 -31.37 10.81
CA GLY A 8 -43.95 -32.19 11.99
C GLY A 8 -44.20 -31.50 13.33
N PRO A 9 -44.27 -32.28 14.43
CA PRO A 9 -44.56 -31.78 15.78
C PRO A 9 -43.46 -30.88 16.38
N ARG A 10 -42.30 -30.78 15.71
CA ARG A 10 -41.19 -29.88 16.06
C ARG A 10 -41.04 -28.68 15.12
N ALA A 11 -41.93 -28.50 14.15
CA ALA A 11 -41.88 -27.41 13.17
C ALA A 11 -40.49 -27.24 12.53
N VAL A 12 -40.15 -28.13 11.60
CA VAL A 12 -38.92 -28.03 10.78
C VAL A 12 -39.20 -27.14 9.58
N ILE A 13 -38.27 -26.23 9.26
CA ILE A 13 -38.27 -25.44 8.02
C ILE A 13 -37.07 -25.86 7.19
N ALA A 14 -37.31 -26.63 6.13
CA ALA A 14 -36.29 -26.99 5.16
C ALA A 14 -36.53 -26.20 3.86
N ALA A 15 -35.53 -25.46 3.40
CA ALA A 15 -35.57 -24.75 2.14
C ALA A 15 -34.41 -25.18 1.23
N GLY A 16 -34.71 -25.49 -0.02
CA GLY A 16 -33.73 -25.93 -0.99
C GLY A 16 -33.99 -25.32 -2.35
N GLY A 17 -32.95 -24.90 -3.07
CA GLY A 17 -33.16 -24.27 -4.36
C GLY A 17 -31.91 -23.95 -5.13
N THR A 18 -32.14 -23.54 -6.38
CA THR A 18 -31.11 -22.97 -7.25
C THR A 18 -31.37 -21.49 -7.46
N MET A 19 -30.29 -20.71 -7.46
CA MET A 19 -30.28 -19.26 -7.67
C MET A 19 -29.03 -18.85 -8.44
N ARG A 20 -28.92 -17.57 -8.80
CA ARG A 20 -27.73 -17.01 -9.44
C ARG A 20 -27.11 -15.96 -8.53
N ILE A 21 -25.85 -16.14 -8.14
CA ILE A 21 -25.09 -15.25 -7.24
C ILE A 21 -23.86 -14.75 -7.99
N GLY A 22 -23.72 -13.43 -8.13
CA GLY A 22 -22.55 -12.84 -8.79
C GLY A 22 -22.34 -13.29 -10.24
N GLY A 23 -23.41 -13.70 -10.93
CA GLY A 23 -23.35 -14.25 -12.28
C GLY A 23 -23.10 -15.77 -12.35
N PHE A 24 -22.93 -16.45 -11.22
CA PHE A 24 -22.74 -17.90 -11.15
C PHE A 24 -24.03 -18.58 -10.69
N ASP A 25 -24.33 -19.74 -11.25
CA ASP A 25 -25.43 -20.55 -10.75
C ASP A 25 -25.01 -21.18 -9.42
N ALA A 26 -25.95 -21.26 -8.47
CA ALA A 26 -25.69 -21.71 -7.12
C ALA A 26 -26.82 -22.61 -6.64
N ALA A 27 -26.49 -23.61 -5.84
CA ALA A 27 -27.44 -24.44 -5.12
C ALA A 27 -27.36 -24.11 -3.62
N MET A 28 -28.50 -23.88 -2.99
CA MET A 28 -28.61 -23.56 -1.58
C MET A 28 -29.52 -24.56 -0.89
N THR A 29 -29.12 -25.00 0.30
CA THR A 29 -29.94 -25.76 1.24
C THR A 29 -29.89 -25.07 2.59
N LEU A 30 -31.02 -24.98 3.27
CA LEU A 30 -31.20 -24.42 4.59
C LEU A 30 -32.13 -25.36 5.36
N ASP A 31 -31.74 -25.71 6.57
CA ASP A 31 -32.53 -26.48 7.50
C ASP A 31 -32.60 -25.74 8.83
N ILE A 32 -33.81 -25.57 9.35
CA ILE A 32 -34.09 -24.97 10.65
C ILE A 32 -34.94 -25.96 11.44
N ASP A 33 -34.33 -26.55 12.44
CA ASP A 33 -34.97 -27.55 13.29
C ASP A 33 -35.62 -26.90 14.52
N ASP A 34 -36.65 -27.56 15.05
CA ASP A 34 -37.23 -27.28 16.38
C ASP A 34 -37.70 -25.82 16.60
N THR A 35 -38.26 -25.18 15.56
CA THR A 35 -38.73 -23.78 15.63
C THR A 35 -39.91 -23.56 16.59
N GLY A 36 -40.56 -24.62 17.04
CA GLY A 36 -41.67 -24.57 17.99
C GLY A 36 -41.26 -24.66 19.46
N SER A 37 -39.98 -24.88 19.76
CA SER A 37 -39.46 -25.00 21.13
C SER A 37 -39.20 -23.63 21.78
N ALA A 38 -39.08 -23.59 23.11
CA ALA A 38 -38.79 -22.33 23.83
C ALA A 38 -37.33 -21.85 23.67
N GLY A 39 -36.44 -22.68 23.10
CA GLY A 39 -35.02 -22.38 22.91
C GLY A 39 -34.68 -21.89 21.50
N PRO A 40 -33.43 -21.46 21.25
CA PRO A 40 -32.96 -21.15 19.90
C PRO A 40 -33.05 -22.37 18.97
N ALA A 41 -33.60 -22.18 17.77
CA ALA A 41 -33.77 -23.22 16.77
C ALA A 41 -32.43 -23.54 16.09
N PRO A 42 -31.94 -24.79 16.05
CA PRO A 42 -30.74 -25.15 15.31
C PRO A 42 -30.89 -24.85 13.81
N VAL A 43 -29.83 -24.35 13.19
CA VAL A 43 -29.79 -24.00 11.77
C VAL A 43 -28.57 -24.61 11.12
N THR A 44 -28.77 -25.26 9.98
CA THR A 44 -27.68 -25.67 9.08
C THR A 44 -27.96 -25.14 7.68
N ALA A 45 -26.99 -24.47 7.08
CA ALA A 45 -27.10 -24.01 5.70
C ALA A 45 -25.87 -24.41 4.88
N THR A 46 -26.07 -24.65 3.59
CA THR A 46 -25.00 -24.91 2.63
C THR A 46 -25.31 -24.18 1.33
N LEU A 47 -24.32 -23.50 0.79
CA LEU A 47 -24.37 -22.83 -0.50
C LEU A 47 -23.22 -23.37 -1.35
N LYS A 48 -23.53 -23.95 -2.50
CA LYS A 48 -22.56 -24.45 -3.48
C LYS A 48 -22.63 -23.61 -4.74
N LEU A 49 -21.50 -23.07 -5.18
CA LEU A 49 -21.40 -22.35 -6.44
C LEU A 49 -21.06 -23.36 -7.55
N HIS A 50 -21.86 -23.37 -8.61
CA HIS A 50 -21.57 -24.12 -9.83
C HIS A 50 -20.56 -23.31 -10.66
N SER A 51 -19.28 -23.56 -10.38
CA SER A 51 -18.14 -23.06 -11.15
C SER A 51 -17.43 -24.23 -11.84
N GLU A 52 -16.38 -23.96 -12.62
CA GLU A 52 -15.54 -25.03 -13.20
C GLU A 52 -14.81 -25.88 -12.13
N GLY A 53 -14.92 -25.53 -10.85
CA GLY A 53 -14.47 -26.32 -9.70
C GLY A 53 -15.44 -26.31 -8.51
N HIS A 54 -15.02 -26.89 -7.39
CA HIS A 54 -15.78 -26.96 -6.16
C HIS A 54 -15.62 -25.69 -5.32
N ALA A 55 -16.71 -24.95 -5.10
CA ALA A 55 -16.80 -23.87 -4.13
C ALA A 55 -18.06 -24.02 -3.26
N GLU A 56 -17.87 -24.02 -1.95
CA GLU A 56 -18.92 -24.29 -0.96
C GLU A 56 -18.78 -23.38 0.26
N LEU A 57 -19.90 -22.90 0.77
CA LEU A 57 -20.05 -22.18 2.02
C LEU A 57 -21.02 -22.97 2.91
N LYS A 58 -20.62 -23.29 4.13
CA LYS A 58 -21.44 -23.94 5.15
C LYS A 58 -21.65 -23.02 6.33
N PHE A 59 -22.81 -23.15 6.94
CA PHE A 59 -23.14 -22.53 8.20
C PHE A 59 -23.77 -23.58 9.13
N HIS A 60 -23.40 -23.54 10.41
CA HIS A 60 -24.01 -24.33 11.46
C HIS A 60 -24.16 -23.47 12.72
N GLY A 61 -25.36 -23.36 13.25
CA GLY A 61 -25.65 -22.43 14.33
C GLY A 61 -27.08 -22.51 14.86
N THR A 62 -27.58 -21.39 15.34
CA THR A 62 -28.91 -21.26 15.94
C THR A 62 -29.58 -19.96 15.50
N LEU A 63 -30.91 -19.98 15.40
CA LEU A 63 -31.78 -18.83 15.20
C LEU A 63 -32.59 -18.59 16.48
N GLY A 64 -32.36 -17.44 17.11
CA GLY A 64 -33.16 -16.97 18.24
C GLY A 64 -34.53 -16.43 17.84
N HIS A 65 -35.44 -16.36 18.81
CA HIS A 65 -36.78 -15.79 18.63
C HIS A 65 -36.77 -14.29 18.28
N ASP A 66 -35.69 -13.60 18.62
CA ASP A 66 -35.39 -12.22 18.25
C ASP A 66 -34.87 -12.06 16.81
N SER A 67 -34.92 -13.13 16.00
CA SER A 67 -34.35 -13.20 14.65
C SER A 67 -32.83 -12.97 14.63
N PHE A 68 -32.14 -13.31 15.72
CA PHE A 68 -30.70 -13.32 15.79
C PHE A 68 -30.15 -14.68 15.32
N LEU A 69 -29.35 -14.67 14.26
CA LEU A 69 -28.67 -15.85 13.74
C LEU A 69 -27.22 -15.87 14.21
N SER A 70 -26.80 -16.94 14.89
CA SER A 70 -25.42 -17.08 15.37
C SER A 70 -24.86 -18.47 15.14
N GLY A 71 -23.58 -18.59 14.78
CA GLY A 71 -22.95 -19.89 14.59
C GLY A 71 -21.58 -19.84 13.93
N ALA A 72 -21.13 -20.98 13.42
CA ALA A 72 -19.89 -21.10 12.67
C ALA A 72 -20.16 -21.10 11.17
N VAL A 73 -19.32 -20.38 10.43
CA VAL A 73 -19.27 -20.38 8.96
C VAL A 73 -17.95 -21.02 8.53
N ALA A 74 -18.02 -21.86 7.49
CA ALA A 74 -16.84 -22.40 6.82
C ALA A 74 -17.01 -22.28 5.31
N ALA A 75 -16.03 -21.72 4.61
CA ALA A 75 -16.01 -21.65 3.16
C ALA A 75 -14.79 -22.39 2.62
N LYS A 76 -14.98 -23.11 1.51
CA LYS A 76 -13.93 -23.85 0.81
C LYS A 76 -14.07 -23.64 -0.68
N ALA A 77 -12.96 -23.39 -1.37
CA ALA A 77 -12.92 -23.39 -2.82
C ALA A 77 -11.62 -24.00 -3.32
N ASP A 78 -11.71 -24.89 -4.31
CA ASP A 78 -10.51 -25.42 -4.95
C ASP A 78 -9.88 -24.40 -5.90
N LYS A 79 -8.65 -24.70 -6.36
CA LYS A 79 -7.90 -23.84 -7.27
C LYS A 79 -8.68 -23.49 -8.55
N THR A 80 -9.41 -24.45 -9.12
CA THR A 80 -10.16 -24.27 -10.36
C THR A 80 -11.36 -23.35 -10.13
N ALA A 81 -12.05 -23.51 -9.01
CA ALA A 81 -13.13 -22.64 -8.58
C ALA A 81 -12.64 -21.21 -8.35
N ILE A 82 -11.51 -21.03 -7.63
CA ILE A 82 -10.93 -19.69 -7.42
C ILE A 82 -10.53 -19.04 -8.75
N ALA A 83 -9.89 -19.78 -9.66
CA ALA A 83 -9.53 -19.28 -10.98
C ALA A 83 -10.75 -18.86 -11.82
N SER A 84 -11.90 -19.55 -11.64
CA SER A 84 -13.16 -19.25 -12.31
C SER A 84 -13.88 -18.06 -11.68
N LEU A 85 -13.97 -18.01 -10.35
CA LEU A 85 -14.68 -16.99 -9.58
C LEU A 85 -13.93 -15.65 -9.58
N LEU A 86 -12.60 -15.70 -9.53
CA LEU A 86 -11.72 -14.54 -9.46
C LEU A 86 -10.64 -14.69 -10.53
N PRO A 87 -10.94 -14.36 -11.80
CA PRO A 87 -9.99 -14.51 -12.90
C PRO A 87 -8.66 -13.78 -12.69
N ALA A 88 -8.67 -12.67 -11.93
CA ALA A 88 -7.46 -11.95 -11.52
C ALA A 88 -6.50 -12.81 -10.66
N LEU A 89 -7.01 -13.85 -10.00
CA LEU A 89 -6.25 -14.81 -9.20
C LEU A 89 -5.82 -16.05 -9.99
N LYS A 90 -6.12 -16.18 -11.29
CA LYS A 90 -5.92 -17.43 -12.03
C LYS A 90 -4.49 -17.97 -11.96
N GLU A 91 -3.50 -17.08 -12.00
CA GLU A 91 -2.08 -17.46 -11.96
C GLU A 91 -1.60 -17.80 -10.54
N SER A 92 -2.13 -17.13 -9.52
CA SER A 92 -1.85 -17.41 -8.11
C SER A 92 -2.79 -18.43 -7.48
N ALA A 93 -3.76 -18.94 -8.25
CA ALA A 93 -4.88 -19.69 -7.74
C ALA A 93 -4.39 -20.89 -6.92
N ALA A 94 -4.76 -20.87 -5.66
CA ALA A 94 -4.50 -21.91 -4.70
C ALA A 94 -5.83 -22.26 -4.01
N PRO A 95 -5.94 -23.45 -3.40
CA PRO A 95 -7.09 -23.77 -2.58
C PRO A 95 -7.31 -22.69 -1.53
N PHE A 96 -8.58 -22.39 -1.29
CA PHE A 96 -9.07 -21.40 -0.35
C PHE A 96 -9.86 -22.12 0.74
N ASP A 97 -9.54 -21.82 1.99
CA ASP A 97 -10.29 -22.24 3.16
C ASP A 97 -10.50 -21.02 4.07
N MET A 98 -11.73 -20.86 4.58
CA MET A 98 -12.08 -19.81 5.52
C MET A 98 -12.97 -20.36 6.62
N THR A 99 -12.76 -19.93 7.86
CA THR A 99 -13.68 -20.14 8.98
C THR A 99 -13.96 -18.81 9.68
N ALA A 100 -15.16 -18.66 10.25
CA ALA A 100 -15.52 -17.49 11.05
C ALA A 100 -16.67 -17.82 12.00
N SER A 101 -16.83 -17.03 13.05
CA SER A 101 -18.06 -16.96 13.84
C SER A 101 -19.00 -15.92 13.25
N LEU A 102 -20.23 -16.29 12.93
CA LEU A 102 -21.26 -15.42 12.40
C LEU A 102 -22.21 -14.97 13.51
N ALA A 103 -22.54 -13.69 13.50
CA ALA A 103 -23.67 -13.12 14.22
C ALA A 103 -24.43 -12.17 13.28
N ALA A 104 -25.71 -12.43 13.03
CA ALA A 104 -26.52 -11.65 12.10
C ALA A 104 -27.89 -11.29 12.70
N THR A 105 -28.33 -10.08 12.39
CA THR A 105 -29.66 -9.54 12.67
C THR A 105 -30.22 -8.95 11.37
N GLY A 106 -31.47 -8.47 11.40
CA GLY A 106 -32.04 -7.73 10.27
C GLY A 106 -31.30 -6.43 9.91
N GLN A 107 -30.39 -5.93 10.76
CA GLN A 107 -29.69 -4.64 10.55
C GLN A 107 -28.20 -4.80 10.27
N GLN A 108 -27.60 -5.93 10.66
CA GLN A 108 -26.15 -6.12 10.64
C GLN A 108 -25.79 -7.59 10.48
N VAL A 109 -24.72 -7.86 9.73
CA VAL A 109 -24.04 -9.15 9.67
C VAL A 109 -22.61 -8.96 10.18
N ARG A 110 -22.17 -9.78 11.12
CA ARG A 110 -20.83 -9.75 11.69
C ARG A 110 -20.17 -11.11 11.55
N LEU A 111 -18.93 -11.09 11.09
CA LEU A 111 -18.01 -12.22 11.06
C LEU A 111 -16.87 -11.91 12.01
N ASP A 112 -16.80 -12.65 13.10
CA ASP A 112 -15.75 -12.57 14.10
C ASP A 112 -14.75 -13.72 13.90
N ASP A 113 -13.50 -13.51 14.32
CA ASP A 113 -12.44 -14.52 14.29
C ASP A 113 -12.30 -15.20 12.91
N VAL A 114 -12.41 -14.39 11.86
CA VAL A 114 -12.18 -14.84 10.49
C VAL A 114 -10.75 -15.36 10.43
N ALA A 115 -10.59 -16.59 9.98
CA ALA A 115 -9.32 -17.18 9.60
C ALA A 115 -9.43 -17.63 8.16
N LEU A 116 -8.47 -17.22 7.33
CA LEU A 116 -8.47 -17.43 5.88
C LEU A 116 -7.09 -17.92 5.47
N GLN A 117 -7.07 -19.00 4.69
CA GLN A 117 -5.88 -19.52 4.06
C GLN A 117 -6.11 -19.62 2.56
N ALA A 118 -5.18 -19.07 1.77
CA ALA A 118 -5.18 -19.22 0.32
C ALA A 118 -3.74 -19.38 -0.18
N GLY A 119 -3.37 -20.62 -0.52
CA GLY A 119 -1.99 -20.95 -0.88
C GLY A 119 -1.01 -20.61 0.25
N GLY A 120 -0.05 -19.73 -0.03
CA GLY A 120 0.92 -19.25 0.95
C GLY A 120 0.42 -18.13 1.86
N MET A 121 -0.71 -17.49 1.53
CA MET A 121 -1.29 -16.37 2.28
C MET A 121 -2.07 -16.89 3.49
N GLN A 122 -1.87 -16.24 4.63
CA GLN A 122 -2.69 -16.40 5.83
C GLN A 122 -3.24 -15.05 6.22
N ALA A 123 -4.55 -14.96 6.37
CA ALA A 123 -5.24 -13.75 6.80
C ALA A 123 -6.23 -14.07 7.92
N GLY A 124 -6.54 -13.07 8.74
CA GLY A 124 -7.61 -13.16 9.70
C GLY A 124 -8.05 -11.81 10.24
N GLY A 125 -9.09 -11.81 11.07
CA GLY A 125 -9.64 -10.61 11.68
C GLY A 125 -11.17 -10.62 11.71
N ASN A 126 -11.79 -9.44 11.58
CA ASN A 126 -13.23 -9.27 11.76
C ASN A 126 -13.84 -8.49 10.61
N ALA A 127 -15.09 -8.80 10.27
CA ALA A 127 -15.88 -8.08 9.28
C ALA A 127 -17.27 -7.75 9.81
N VAL A 128 -17.76 -6.55 9.56
CA VAL A 128 -19.09 -6.08 9.93
C VAL A 128 -19.74 -5.43 8.71
N LEU A 129 -20.81 -6.02 8.23
CA LEU A 129 -21.68 -5.42 7.22
C LEU A 129 -22.89 -4.80 7.93
N SER A 130 -22.96 -3.47 7.94
CA SER A 130 -24.18 -2.75 8.31
C SER A 130 -25.09 -2.69 7.09
N LEU A 131 -26.39 -2.98 7.24
CA LEU A 131 -27.36 -2.98 6.13
C LEU A 131 -28.22 -1.71 6.09
N SER A 132 -28.29 -0.97 7.19
CA SER A 132 -29.14 0.21 7.40
C SER A 132 -28.43 1.25 8.26
N PRO A 133 -28.58 2.57 8.01
CA PRO A 133 -29.41 3.19 6.95
C PRO A 133 -28.79 3.08 5.54
N ALA A 134 -27.50 2.76 5.42
CA ALA A 134 -26.81 2.50 4.16
C ALA A 134 -25.84 1.33 4.31
N PRO A 135 -25.69 0.47 3.29
CA PRO A 135 -24.72 -0.62 3.30
C PRO A 135 -23.29 -0.12 3.49
N LEU A 136 -22.57 -0.66 4.49
CA LEU A 136 -21.15 -0.39 4.71
C LEU A 136 -20.48 -1.65 5.29
N LEU A 137 -19.41 -2.10 4.64
CA LEU A 137 -18.56 -3.17 5.15
C LEU A 137 -17.36 -2.59 5.88
N ARG A 138 -17.26 -2.87 7.17
CA ARG A 138 -16.09 -2.58 7.99
C ARG A 138 -15.25 -3.83 8.13
N VAL A 139 -13.96 -3.76 7.83
CA VAL A 139 -13.03 -4.88 7.94
C VAL A 139 -11.87 -4.50 8.84
N THR A 140 -11.46 -5.39 9.74
CA THR A 140 -10.15 -5.33 10.39
C THR A 140 -9.42 -6.59 9.98
N ALA A 141 -8.30 -6.46 9.26
CA ALA A 141 -7.58 -7.61 8.71
C ALA A 141 -6.11 -7.58 9.14
N ARG A 142 -5.63 -8.76 9.55
CA ARG A 142 -4.21 -9.08 9.71
C ARG A 142 -3.85 -10.13 8.69
N ALA A 143 -2.81 -9.91 7.89
CA ALA A 143 -2.44 -10.89 6.88
C ALA A 143 -0.94 -10.95 6.64
N THR A 144 -0.45 -12.12 6.24
CA THR A 144 0.96 -12.36 5.93
C THR A 144 1.11 -13.02 4.58
N ARG A 145 2.24 -12.74 3.91
CA ARG A 145 2.53 -13.22 2.55
C ARG A 145 1.45 -12.82 1.53
N VAL A 146 0.89 -11.64 1.70
CA VAL A 146 -0.11 -11.07 0.79
C VAL A 146 0.58 -10.47 -0.44
N ASP A 147 0.10 -10.82 -1.63
CA ASP A 147 0.38 -10.02 -2.82
C ASP A 147 -0.50 -8.76 -2.78
N LEU A 148 0.12 -7.61 -2.51
CA LEU A 148 -0.58 -6.34 -2.33
C LEU A 148 -1.10 -5.76 -3.65
N ASP A 149 -0.48 -6.07 -4.79
CA ASP A 149 -0.99 -5.66 -6.10
C ASP A 149 -2.33 -6.36 -6.36
N LEU A 150 -2.37 -7.65 -6.02
CA LEU A 150 -3.55 -8.47 -6.16
C LEU A 150 -4.66 -8.09 -5.18
N ALA A 151 -4.30 -7.78 -3.93
CA ALA A 151 -5.24 -7.25 -2.95
C ALA A 151 -5.89 -5.94 -3.44
N ALA A 152 -5.11 -5.04 -4.05
CA ALA A 152 -5.63 -3.79 -4.60
C ALA A 152 -6.64 -4.02 -5.74
N ILE A 153 -6.41 -5.03 -6.59
CA ILE A 153 -7.35 -5.43 -7.65
C ILE A 153 -8.66 -5.94 -7.04
N LEU A 154 -8.59 -6.81 -6.02
CA LEU A 154 -9.77 -7.36 -5.35
C LEU A 154 -10.61 -6.26 -4.68
N VAL A 155 -9.96 -5.37 -3.91
CA VAL A 155 -10.64 -4.22 -3.28
C VAL A 155 -11.29 -3.31 -4.33
N SER A 156 -10.61 -3.09 -5.45
CA SER A 156 -11.14 -2.30 -6.57
C SER A 156 -12.39 -2.93 -7.21
N GLY A 157 -12.52 -4.26 -7.17
CA GLY A 157 -13.74 -4.96 -7.59
C GLY A 157 -14.87 -4.86 -6.57
N MET A 158 -14.56 -5.09 -5.29
CA MET A 158 -15.55 -5.05 -4.20
C MET A 158 -16.19 -3.68 -4.01
N ARG A 159 -15.41 -2.59 -4.12
CA ARG A 159 -15.90 -1.23 -3.90
C ARG A 159 -17.03 -0.81 -4.85
N ARG A 160 -17.15 -1.47 -6.01
CA ARG A 160 -18.26 -1.24 -6.96
C ARG A 160 -19.60 -1.80 -6.47
N GLN A 161 -19.57 -2.72 -5.51
CA GLN A 161 -20.77 -3.40 -5.01
C GLN A 161 -21.23 -2.79 -3.69
N LEU A 162 -20.29 -2.38 -2.84
CA LEU A 162 -20.58 -1.79 -1.53
C LEU A 162 -19.40 -0.93 -1.03
N PRO A 163 -19.65 0.15 -0.28
CA PRO A 163 -18.61 0.88 0.42
C PRO A 163 -17.88 0.02 1.46
N VAL A 164 -16.55 0.14 1.50
CA VAL A 164 -15.65 -0.61 2.39
C VAL A 164 -14.81 0.36 3.22
N ALA A 165 -14.77 0.15 4.53
CA ALA A 165 -13.80 0.76 5.43
C ALA A 165 -12.92 -0.34 6.04
N ALA A 166 -11.62 -0.30 5.82
CA ALA A 166 -10.71 -1.36 6.23
C ALA A 166 -9.58 -0.83 7.12
N ALA A 167 -9.35 -1.45 8.28
CA ALA A 167 -8.13 -1.33 9.05
C ALA A 167 -7.25 -2.56 8.76
N LEU A 168 -6.04 -2.32 8.27
CA LEU A 168 -5.15 -3.33 7.73
C LEU A 168 -3.84 -3.37 8.51
N ASP A 169 -3.35 -4.57 8.75
CA ASP A 169 -2.01 -4.87 9.24
C ASP A 169 -1.49 -6.07 8.43
N VAL A 170 -0.78 -5.77 7.34
CA VAL A 170 -0.46 -6.77 6.31
C VAL A 170 1.02 -6.81 5.99
N SER A 171 1.54 -8.00 5.70
CA SER A 171 2.90 -8.18 5.16
C SER A 171 2.85 -9.08 3.93
N GLY A 172 3.86 -8.98 3.07
CA GLY A 172 3.95 -9.78 1.85
C GLY A 172 4.81 -9.11 0.79
N THR A 173 4.26 -8.92 -0.41
CA THR A 173 4.98 -8.33 -1.53
C THR A 173 4.18 -7.25 -2.25
N LEU A 174 4.85 -6.19 -2.70
CA LEU A 174 4.31 -5.17 -3.59
C LEU A 174 5.21 -5.08 -4.83
N SER A 175 4.69 -5.42 -6.00
CA SER A 175 5.42 -5.50 -7.26
C SER A 175 6.71 -6.34 -7.14
N GLY A 176 6.61 -7.45 -6.40
CA GLY A 176 7.72 -8.35 -6.09
C GLY A 176 8.67 -7.89 -4.97
N LEU A 177 8.52 -6.66 -4.46
CA LEU A 177 9.31 -6.16 -3.33
C LEU A 177 8.73 -6.65 -2.00
N PRO A 178 9.53 -7.22 -1.09
CA PRO A 178 9.06 -7.61 0.22
C PRO A 178 8.63 -6.40 1.04
N VAL A 179 7.42 -6.48 1.57
CA VAL A 179 6.81 -5.53 2.51
C VAL A 179 6.68 -6.25 3.84
N ASN A 180 7.53 -5.91 4.81
CA ASN A 180 7.57 -6.58 6.12
C ASN A 180 6.41 -6.18 7.03
N GLY A 181 5.66 -5.15 6.66
CA GLY A 181 4.48 -4.67 7.33
C GLY A 181 3.88 -3.50 6.54
N ALA A 182 2.58 -3.34 6.62
CA ALA A 182 1.85 -2.21 6.11
C ALA A 182 0.63 -2.06 7.01
N HIS A 183 0.57 -0.94 7.71
CA HIS A 183 -0.48 -0.63 8.66
C HIS A 183 -1.27 0.54 8.11
N GLY A 184 -2.59 0.43 8.05
CA GLY A 184 -3.36 1.56 7.54
C GLY A 184 -4.86 1.41 7.58
N THR A 185 -5.52 2.55 7.45
CA THR A 185 -6.97 2.65 7.27
C THR A 185 -7.27 3.06 5.83
N LEU A 186 -8.10 2.28 5.16
CA LEU A 186 -8.55 2.50 3.80
C LEU A 186 -10.06 2.72 3.76
N LEU A 187 -10.50 3.64 2.91
CA LEU A 187 -11.89 3.82 2.51
C LEU A 187 -12.01 3.57 1.02
N ALA A 188 -12.97 2.76 0.61
CA ALA A 188 -13.25 2.46 -0.77
C ALA A 188 -14.75 2.55 -1.04
N ASP A 189 -15.12 3.28 -2.08
CA ASP A 189 -16.50 3.37 -2.59
C ASP A 189 -16.50 3.25 -4.11
N ASP A 190 -17.66 3.44 -4.73
CA ASP A 190 -17.83 3.37 -6.17
C ASP A 190 -17.00 4.43 -6.92
N ALA A 191 -16.75 5.58 -6.29
CA ALA A 191 -16.03 6.70 -6.87
C ALA A 191 -14.51 6.67 -6.61
N SER A 192 -14.06 6.10 -5.48
CA SER A 192 -12.72 6.36 -4.95
C SER A 192 -12.13 5.19 -4.15
N LEU A 193 -10.81 5.19 -4.03
CA LEU A 193 -10.06 4.38 -3.07
C LEU A 193 -9.08 5.34 -2.41
N ARG A 194 -9.14 5.46 -1.09
CA ARG A 194 -8.39 6.44 -0.31
C ARG A 194 -7.72 5.75 0.87
N ALA A 195 -6.43 6.03 1.06
CA ALA A 195 -5.80 5.82 2.36
C ALA A 195 -6.11 7.02 3.24
N GLU A 196 -6.75 6.80 4.40
CA GLU A 196 -6.78 7.82 5.44
C GLU A 196 -5.40 7.92 6.09
N GLN A 197 -4.80 6.76 6.37
CA GLN A 197 -3.42 6.62 6.81
C GLN A 197 -2.89 5.28 6.33
N LEU A 198 -1.72 5.27 5.72
CA LEU A 198 -0.98 4.08 5.35
C LEU A 198 0.46 4.27 5.82
N SER A 199 1.02 3.30 6.50
CA SER A 199 2.39 3.31 7.01
C SER A 199 3.07 2.01 6.65
N VAL A 200 4.17 2.09 5.93
CA VAL A 200 4.94 0.95 5.42
C VAL A 200 6.34 1.01 6.02
N PRO A 201 6.67 0.15 7.00
CA PRO A 201 8.04 -0.03 7.42
C PRO A 201 8.91 -0.53 6.26
N LEU A 202 9.97 0.21 5.99
CA LEU A 202 11.01 -0.12 5.03
C LEU A 202 12.18 -0.80 5.75
N PRO A 203 13.03 -1.54 5.03
CA PRO A 203 14.28 -2.05 5.57
C PRO A 203 15.14 -0.92 6.19
N GLY A 204 15.92 -1.23 7.22
CA GLY A 204 16.79 -0.24 7.88
C GLY A 204 16.06 0.72 8.85
N GLN A 205 14.90 0.33 9.37
CA GLN A 205 14.10 1.13 10.33
C GLN A 205 13.57 2.46 9.77
N ALA A 206 13.35 2.53 8.46
CA ALA A 206 12.65 3.65 7.85
C ALA A 206 11.14 3.37 7.79
N ILE A 207 10.33 4.42 7.80
CA ILE A 207 8.87 4.34 7.69
C ILE A 207 8.43 5.28 6.57
N LEU A 208 7.66 4.73 5.62
CA LEU A 208 6.98 5.50 4.58
C LEU A 208 5.50 5.63 4.92
N GLY A 209 5.04 6.85 5.17
CA GLY A 209 3.63 7.16 5.39
C GLY A 209 2.97 7.76 4.15
N PHE A 210 1.69 7.47 3.93
CA PHE A 210 0.87 8.05 2.87
C PHE A 210 -0.58 8.26 3.34
N SER A 211 -1.20 9.37 2.92
CA SER A 211 -2.62 9.64 3.12
C SER A 211 -3.18 10.39 1.92
N GLY A 212 -4.23 9.87 1.30
CA GLY A 212 -4.88 10.45 0.14
C GLY A 212 -5.48 9.41 -0.81
N PRO A 213 -6.11 9.87 -1.91
CA PRO A 213 -6.51 9.02 -3.02
C PRO A 213 -5.40 8.12 -3.57
N ILE A 214 -5.73 6.85 -3.81
CA ILE A 214 -4.87 5.82 -4.42
C ILE A 214 -5.31 5.52 -5.87
N SER A 215 -6.60 5.69 -6.20
CA SER A 215 -7.18 5.36 -7.51
C SER A 215 -8.17 6.43 -7.98
N PRO A 216 -8.21 6.79 -9.28
CA PRO A 216 -7.46 6.23 -10.42
C PRO A 216 -6.04 6.79 -10.59
N ALA A 217 -5.65 7.77 -9.79
CA ALA A 217 -4.30 8.30 -9.70
C ALA A 217 -3.94 8.46 -8.22
N LEU A 218 -2.71 8.14 -7.87
CA LEU A 218 -2.18 8.45 -6.54
C LEU A 218 -2.07 9.97 -6.42
N SER A 219 -2.64 10.54 -5.37
CA SER A 219 -2.49 11.96 -5.03
C SER A 219 -2.73 12.12 -3.54
N GLY A 220 -1.74 12.58 -2.78
CA GLY A 220 -1.87 12.65 -1.34
C GLY A 220 -0.62 13.15 -0.64
N HIS A 221 -0.72 13.27 0.67
CA HIS A 221 0.43 13.61 1.50
C HIS A 221 1.27 12.36 1.74
N PHE A 222 2.59 12.50 1.62
CA PHE A 222 3.54 11.46 1.99
C PHE A 222 4.43 11.94 3.14
N THR A 223 4.96 10.97 3.89
CA THR A 223 6.00 11.20 4.91
C THR A 223 7.04 10.10 4.79
N ILE A 224 8.29 10.42 5.05
CA ILE A 224 9.37 9.46 5.20
C ILE A 224 10.17 9.83 6.44
N GLU A 225 10.35 8.85 7.32
CA GLU A 225 11.20 8.95 8.50
C GLU A 225 12.23 7.84 8.43
N ALA A 226 13.51 8.18 8.36
CA ALA A 226 14.60 7.21 8.27
C ALA A 226 15.72 7.60 9.25
N GLN A 227 15.92 6.76 10.27
CA GLN A 227 17.00 6.93 11.26
C GLN A 227 18.39 6.78 10.62
N ASP A 228 18.55 5.74 9.79
CA ASP A 228 19.73 5.47 8.98
C ASP A 228 19.33 5.29 7.50
N PRO A 229 19.10 6.39 6.77
CA PRO A 229 18.77 6.35 5.35
C PRO A 229 19.83 5.66 4.50
N ALA A 230 21.10 5.61 4.94
CA ALA A 230 22.15 4.88 4.23
C ALA A 230 21.95 3.38 4.32
N ALA A 231 21.63 2.85 5.51
CA ALA A 231 21.28 1.44 5.68
C ALA A 231 20.01 1.07 4.90
N THR A 232 18.96 1.90 4.98
CA THR A 232 17.72 1.68 4.22
C THR A 232 17.97 1.61 2.72
N LEU A 233 18.67 2.60 2.16
CA LEU A 233 18.95 2.63 0.72
C LEU A 233 19.90 1.50 0.30
N ALA A 234 20.90 1.15 1.10
CA ALA A 234 21.77 0.00 0.80
C ALA A 234 20.97 -1.31 0.68
N LEU A 235 20.01 -1.54 1.57
CA LEU A 235 19.15 -2.73 1.53
C LEU A 235 18.21 -2.70 0.33
N LEU A 236 17.52 -1.57 0.09
CA LEU A 236 16.61 -1.43 -1.03
C LEU A 236 17.31 -1.53 -2.39
N ARG A 237 18.57 -1.11 -2.50
CA ARG A 237 19.36 -1.16 -3.75
C ARG A 237 19.62 -2.56 -4.28
N HIS A 238 19.55 -3.59 -3.45
CA HIS A 238 19.62 -4.97 -3.93
C HIS A 238 18.44 -5.32 -4.85
N GLN A 239 17.29 -4.68 -4.64
CA GLN A 239 16.05 -4.94 -5.37
C GLN A 239 15.71 -3.81 -6.35
N LEU A 240 16.08 -2.58 -6.00
CA LEU A 240 15.88 -1.36 -6.75
C LEU A 240 17.26 -0.75 -7.07
N PRO A 241 18.05 -1.33 -8.00
CA PRO A 241 19.44 -0.93 -8.27
C PRO A 241 19.58 0.51 -8.78
N TYR A 242 18.47 1.11 -9.23
CA TYR A 242 18.36 2.51 -9.61
C TYR A 242 18.26 3.47 -8.42
N LEU A 243 18.15 3.00 -7.18
CA LEU A 243 18.17 3.89 -6.02
C LEU A 243 19.60 4.42 -5.77
N PRO A 244 19.75 5.71 -5.44
CA PRO A 244 21.06 6.28 -5.17
C PRO A 244 21.66 5.84 -3.84
N ALA A 245 22.98 6.00 -3.69
CA ALA A 245 23.58 5.87 -2.36
C ALA A 245 23.32 7.13 -1.54
N TRP A 246 23.05 6.92 -0.25
CA TRP A 246 23.04 7.99 0.73
C TRP A 246 24.46 8.29 1.23
N PRO A 247 24.80 9.55 1.53
CA PRO A 247 26.04 9.88 2.21
C PRO A 247 26.07 9.23 3.61
N LYS A 248 27.13 8.49 3.96
CA LYS A 248 27.24 7.76 5.23
C LYS A 248 27.10 8.65 6.47
N ASP A 249 27.42 9.93 6.37
CA ASP A 249 27.45 10.88 7.50
C ASP A 249 26.29 11.89 7.48
N ALA A 250 25.32 11.73 6.58
CA ALA A 250 24.20 12.67 6.47
C ALA A 250 23.15 12.50 7.60
N GLY A 251 23.25 11.46 8.43
CA GLY A 251 22.37 11.23 9.58
C GLY A 251 20.90 11.00 9.21
N ARG A 252 20.00 11.21 10.18
CA ARG A 252 18.55 10.99 10.05
C ARG A 252 17.96 11.85 8.93
N LEU A 253 17.02 11.26 8.18
CA LEU A 253 16.18 11.93 7.19
C LEU A 253 14.73 11.92 7.66
N ASP A 254 14.12 13.10 7.76
CA ASP A 254 12.67 13.25 7.87
C ASP A 254 12.20 14.13 6.72
N ALA A 255 11.22 13.70 5.94
CA ALA A 255 10.63 14.52 4.89
C ALA A 255 9.13 14.27 4.74
N ALA A 256 8.41 15.30 4.34
CA ALA A 256 6.98 15.25 4.07
C ALA A 256 6.67 16.12 2.85
N GLY A 257 5.57 15.85 2.17
CA GLY A 257 5.16 16.64 1.01
C GLY A 257 3.95 16.03 0.32
N MET A 258 3.72 16.45 -0.92
CA MET A 258 2.65 15.94 -1.77
C MET A 258 3.21 14.94 -2.78
N ALA A 259 2.64 13.75 -2.85
CA ALA A 259 2.94 12.76 -3.87
C ALA A 259 1.78 12.66 -4.84
N SER A 260 2.05 12.65 -6.14
CA SER A 260 1.06 12.36 -7.16
C SER A 260 1.63 11.50 -8.30
N VAL A 261 0.79 10.70 -8.94
CA VAL A 261 1.14 9.98 -10.17
C VAL A 261 0.25 10.49 -11.28
N THR A 262 0.84 11.09 -12.31
CA THR A 262 0.08 11.61 -13.45
C THR A 262 -0.40 10.48 -14.35
N ARG A 263 -1.38 10.74 -15.23
CA ARG A 263 -1.85 9.76 -16.22
C ARG A 263 -0.76 9.23 -17.15
N GLY A 264 0.35 9.97 -17.31
CA GLY A 264 1.53 9.54 -18.07
C GLY A 264 2.53 8.71 -17.27
N GLY A 265 2.19 8.30 -16.04
CA GLY A 265 3.05 7.51 -15.16
C GLY A 265 4.16 8.31 -14.48
N THR A 266 4.19 9.64 -14.61
CA THR A 266 5.17 10.47 -13.90
C THR A 266 4.82 10.51 -12.42
N LEU A 267 5.74 10.08 -11.57
CA LEU A 267 5.67 10.31 -10.13
C LEU A 267 6.19 11.72 -9.83
N ALA A 268 5.34 12.57 -9.28
CA ALA A 268 5.68 13.88 -8.79
C ALA A 268 5.63 13.89 -7.27
N LEU A 269 6.73 14.30 -6.63
CA LEU A 269 6.81 14.65 -5.23
C LEU A 269 6.96 16.17 -5.18
N ASP A 270 5.93 16.89 -4.79
CA ASP A 270 5.88 18.35 -4.72
C ASP A 270 5.86 18.81 -3.26
N ASP A 271 6.19 20.10 -3.05
CA ASP A 271 6.17 20.74 -1.74
C ASP A 271 6.90 19.92 -0.65
N ILE A 272 7.97 19.23 -1.05
CA ILE A 272 8.79 18.43 -0.15
C ILE A 272 9.39 19.41 0.86
N ALA A 273 9.18 19.17 2.14
CA ALA A 273 9.88 19.83 3.22
C ALA A 273 10.51 18.75 4.11
N GLY A 274 11.78 18.92 4.46
CA GLY A 274 12.47 17.92 5.25
C GLY A 274 13.67 18.44 6.01
N HIS A 275 14.21 17.57 6.84
CA HIS A 275 15.37 17.83 7.67
C HIS A 275 16.38 16.70 7.52
N VAL A 276 17.65 17.08 7.45
CA VAL A 276 18.78 16.16 7.44
C VAL A 276 19.70 16.52 8.61
N ALA A 277 20.02 15.53 9.45
CA ALA A 277 20.89 15.72 10.61
C ALA A 277 22.37 15.47 10.24
N MET A 278 23.01 16.46 9.62
CA MET A 278 24.44 16.38 9.27
C MET A 278 25.30 16.90 10.43
N GLY A 279 25.78 16.00 11.30
CA GLY A 279 26.59 16.38 12.47
C GLY A 279 25.80 17.21 13.50
N PRO A 280 26.37 18.29 14.10
CA PRO A 280 25.68 19.12 15.10
C PRO A 280 24.63 20.08 14.50
N ALA A 281 24.57 20.22 13.17
CA ALA A 281 23.64 21.11 12.48
C ALA A 281 22.50 20.32 11.84
N ARG A 282 21.26 20.80 12.00
CA ARG A 282 20.10 20.34 11.23
C ARG A 282 19.93 21.26 10.03
N THR A 283 20.00 20.73 8.82
CA THR A 283 19.71 21.51 7.62
C THR A 283 18.30 21.18 7.15
N GLY A 284 17.43 22.19 7.16
CA GLY A 284 16.12 22.15 6.51
C GLY A 284 16.28 22.26 5.00
N PHE A 285 15.40 21.58 4.27
CA PHE A 285 15.31 21.68 2.81
C PHE A 285 13.85 21.73 2.37
N THR A 286 13.62 22.38 1.24
CA THR A 286 12.36 22.32 0.49
C THR A 286 12.61 21.80 -0.92
N GLY A 287 11.62 21.33 -1.65
CA GLY A 287 11.85 20.90 -3.03
C GLY A 287 10.69 20.21 -3.73
N ALA A 288 10.98 19.76 -4.94
CA ALA A 288 10.14 18.91 -5.76
C ALA A 288 11.00 17.89 -6.51
N LEU A 289 10.47 16.70 -6.75
CA LEU A 289 11.11 15.63 -7.52
C LEU A 289 10.07 15.00 -8.45
N HIS A 290 10.31 15.09 -9.76
CA HIS A 290 9.49 14.48 -10.79
C HIS A 290 10.29 13.39 -11.50
N LEU A 291 9.75 12.17 -11.49
CA LEU A 291 10.31 10.99 -12.14
C LEU A 291 9.36 10.58 -13.27
N THR A 292 9.77 10.79 -14.52
CA THR A 292 9.01 10.38 -15.69
C THR A 292 9.59 9.09 -16.26
N PRO A 293 8.90 7.94 -16.08
CA PRO A 293 9.36 6.68 -16.65
C PRO A 293 9.36 6.79 -18.18
N ALA A 294 10.40 6.23 -18.79
CA ALA A 294 10.52 6.19 -20.24
C ALA A 294 10.03 4.86 -20.81
N PRO A 295 9.66 4.81 -22.11
CA PRO A 295 9.36 3.55 -22.79
C PRO A 295 10.50 2.54 -22.65
N ALA A 296 10.19 1.25 -22.77
CA ALA A 296 11.18 0.18 -22.71
C ALA A 296 12.36 0.45 -23.68
N GLY A 297 13.59 0.46 -23.15
CA GLY A 297 14.81 0.78 -23.91
C GLY A 297 15.19 2.27 -23.96
N GLN A 298 14.43 3.17 -23.34
CA GLN A 298 14.73 4.60 -23.23
C GLN A 298 15.08 5.02 -21.79
N ALA A 299 15.69 6.20 -21.66
CA ALA A 299 16.17 6.76 -20.40
C ALA A 299 15.03 7.44 -19.61
N THR A 300 14.79 7.00 -18.37
CA THR A 300 13.91 7.69 -17.41
C THR A 300 14.39 9.13 -17.21
N ARG A 301 13.48 10.10 -17.34
CA ARG A 301 13.78 11.52 -17.08
C ARG A 301 13.53 11.83 -15.62
N ILE A 302 14.47 12.56 -15.02
CA ILE A 302 14.36 13.10 -13.66
C ILE A 302 14.46 14.61 -13.74
N ALA A 303 13.44 15.29 -13.20
CA ALA A 303 13.50 16.70 -12.92
C ALA A 303 13.38 16.90 -11.41
N ALA A 304 14.39 17.45 -10.76
CA ALA A 304 14.40 17.71 -9.32
C ALA A 304 14.74 19.18 -9.04
N ARG A 305 14.09 19.77 -8.06
CA ARG A 305 14.40 21.09 -7.52
C ARG A 305 14.51 20.98 -6.01
N ILE A 306 15.58 21.47 -5.42
CA ILE A 306 15.81 21.41 -3.97
C ILE A 306 16.24 22.81 -3.51
N GLY A 307 15.36 23.49 -2.80
CA GLY A 307 15.71 24.67 -2.01
C GLY A 307 16.37 24.25 -0.70
N LEU A 308 17.44 24.93 -0.31
CA LEU A 308 18.11 24.67 0.97
C LEU A 308 18.02 25.94 1.82
N ASP A 309 17.52 25.82 3.05
CA ASP A 309 17.39 26.98 3.94
C ASP A 309 18.77 27.46 4.40
N ARG A 310 19.69 26.51 4.68
CA ARG A 310 21.08 26.79 5.07
C ARG A 310 21.99 25.58 4.83
N LEU A 311 22.62 25.50 3.67
CA LEU A 311 23.74 24.58 3.45
C LEU A 311 25.03 25.26 3.94
N THR A 312 25.89 24.54 4.65
CA THR A 312 27.23 25.02 5.01
C THR A 312 28.24 24.03 4.48
N LEU A 313 29.05 24.44 3.50
CA LEU A 313 30.10 23.61 2.91
C LEU A 313 31.48 24.10 3.34
N ASP A 314 32.36 23.18 3.73
CA ASP A 314 33.77 23.47 3.93
C ASP A 314 34.61 23.18 2.66
N ARG A 315 35.90 23.56 2.68
CA ARG A 315 36.79 23.39 1.52
C ARG A 315 36.98 21.93 1.06
N PRO A 316 37.15 20.94 1.95
CA PRO A 316 37.14 19.53 1.59
C PRO A 316 35.85 19.11 0.88
N MET A 317 34.68 19.47 1.42
CA MET A 317 33.38 19.16 0.83
C MET A 317 33.21 19.79 -0.55
N ILE A 318 33.70 21.02 -0.77
CA ILE A 318 33.69 21.69 -2.08
C ILE A 318 34.56 20.94 -3.12
N ARG A 319 35.70 20.36 -2.71
CA ARG A 319 36.56 19.59 -3.62
C ARG A 319 35.97 18.22 -3.98
N GLU A 320 35.42 17.51 -3.01
CA GLU A 320 34.72 16.24 -3.26
C GLU A 320 33.50 16.43 -4.18
N LEU A 321 32.80 17.54 -3.98
CA LEU A 321 31.73 18.01 -4.83
C LEU A 321 32.18 18.18 -6.29
N LEU A 322 33.20 19.00 -6.55
CA LEU A 322 33.68 19.26 -7.91
C LEU A 322 34.16 17.97 -8.60
N ALA A 323 34.78 17.05 -7.86
CA ALA A 323 35.20 15.76 -8.39
C ALA A 323 34.01 14.86 -8.77
N ALA A 324 32.96 14.82 -7.95
CA ALA A 324 31.76 14.02 -8.22
C ALA A 324 30.94 14.51 -9.43
N LEU A 325 30.92 15.83 -9.66
CA LEU A 325 30.25 16.43 -10.83
C LEU A 325 31.06 16.30 -12.13
N SER A 326 32.38 16.09 -12.00
CA SER A 326 33.31 16.03 -13.13
C SER A 326 33.67 14.59 -13.53
N ASP A 327 33.03 13.59 -12.92
CA ASP A 327 33.24 12.17 -13.24
C ASP A 327 32.73 11.85 -14.67
N PRO A 328 33.61 11.44 -15.59
CA PRO A 328 33.26 11.19 -17.00
C PRO A 328 32.44 9.92 -17.22
N ALA A 329 32.21 9.08 -16.20
CA ALA A 329 31.25 7.98 -16.29
C ALA A 329 29.82 8.55 -16.34
N PRO A 330 29.08 8.45 -17.45
CA PRO A 330 27.83 9.18 -17.59
C PRO A 330 26.76 8.52 -16.72
N ARG A 331 26.43 9.14 -15.59
CA ARG A 331 25.23 8.79 -14.81
C ARG A 331 24.01 9.62 -15.22
N TYR A 332 24.24 10.78 -15.84
CA TYR A 332 23.20 11.74 -16.20
C TYR A 332 23.48 12.38 -17.56
N ALA A 333 22.46 12.53 -18.39
CA ALA A 333 22.48 13.29 -19.63
C ALA A 333 21.43 14.40 -19.56
N GLY A 334 21.86 15.64 -19.31
CA GLY A 334 21.00 16.82 -19.24
C GLY A 334 21.62 17.97 -18.43
N PRO A 335 21.01 19.17 -18.43
CA PRO A 335 21.50 20.31 -17.67
C PRO A 335 21.35 20.13 -16.16
N LEU A 336 22.46 20.31 -15.44
CA LEU A 336 22.50 20.53 -13.99
C LEU A 336 22.70 22.02 -13.74
N GLN A 337 21.85 22.64 -12.91
CA GLN A 337 21.93 24.06 -12.57
C GLN A 337 21.96 24.25 -11.06
N ILE A 338 22.86 25.08 -10.58
CA ILE A 338 23.04 25.33 -9.15
C ILE A 338 23.05 26.83 -8.94
N ALA A 339 22.10 27.34 -8.16
CA ALA A 339 22.02 28.74 -7.79
C ALA A 339 22.45 28.92 -6.32
N VAL A 340 23.46 29.76 -6.13
CA VAL A 340 24.01 30.09 -4.81
C VAL A 340 23.45 31.45 -4.41
N GLY A 341 22.83 31.53 -3.23
CA GLY A 341 22.19 32.76 -2.76
C GLY A 341 23.20 33.75 -2.18
N THR A 342 24.00 33.33 -1.20
CA THR A 342 24.97 34.19 -0.51
C THR A 342 26.21 33.43 -0.04
N LEU A 343 27.37 34.07 -0.18
CA LEU A 343 28.66 33.63 0.38
C LEU A 343 28.92 34.40 1.68
N GLU A 344 28.87 33.72 2.83
CA GLU A 344 29.10 34.37 4.12
C GLU A 344 30.40 33.84 4.76
N LYS A 345 31.36 34.73 4.99
CA LYS A 345 32.50 34.44 5.86
C LYS A 345 32.04 34.69 7.30
N PRO A 346 32.03 33.70 8.22
CA PRO A 346 31.63 33.93 9.60
C PRO A 346 32.53 35.01 10.21
N GLY A 347 31.91 36.08 10.71
CA GLY A 347 32.62 37.23 11.26
C GLY A 347 33.44 36.84 12.51
N GLY A 348 34.66 37.36 12.62
CA GLY A 348 35.47 37.29 13.84
C GLY A 348 36.63 36.29 13.85
N GLN A 349 36.85 35.51 12.80
CA GLN A 349 38.02 34.60 12.73
C GLN A 349 38.71 34.70 11.36
N PRO A 350 39.94 35.28 11.29
CA PRO A 350 40.69 35.45 10.04
C PRO A 350 40.88 34.15 9.25
N ASN A 351 40.96 33.03 9.98
CA ASN A 351 41.26 31.68 9.48
C ASN A 351 40.05 30.72 9.49
N ALA A 352 38.84 31.18 9.82
CA ALA A 352 37.67 30.32 9.73
C ALA A 352 37.39 29.93 8.27
N PRO A 353 37.03 28.66 7.99
CA PRO A 353 36.66 28.24 6.65
C PRO A 353 35.50 29.09 6.14
N SER A 354 35.61 29.60 4.91
CA SER A 354 34.51 30.29 4.24
C SER A 354 33.30 29.36 4.18
N HIS A 355 32.15 29.82 4.67
CA HIS A 355 30.90 29.10 4.54
C HIS A 355 30.16 29.61 3.31
N VAL A 356 29.49 28.70 2.62
CA VAL A 356 28.69 29.06 1.46
C VAL A 356 27.27 28.63 1.67
N ILE A 357 26.34 29.59 1.61
CA ILE A 357 24.90 29.36 1.71
C ILE A 357 24.36 29.21 0.29
N ALA A 358 24.25 27.96 -0.16
CA ALA A 358 23.53 27.62 -1.38
C ALA A 358 22.02 27.62 -1.08
N THR A 359 21.20 28.18 -1.98
CA THR A 359 19.76 28.41 -1.72
C THR A 359 18.84 27.67 -2.70
N ASP A 360 19.27 27.30 -3.92
CA ASP A 360 18.43 26.57 -4.89
C ASP A 360 19.29 25.65 -5.78
N LEU A 361 19.02 24.34 -5.76
CA LEU A 361 19.60 23.31 -6.63
C LEU A 361 18.54 22.84 -7.63
N ARG A 362 18.90 22.82 -8.92
CA ARG A 362 18.03 22.36 -10.01
C ARG A 362 18.71 21.27 -10.84
N ILE A 363 18.02 20.16 -11.00
CA ILE A 363 18.47 19.01 -11.78
C ILE A 363 17.41 18.75 -12.85
N ASP A 364 17.78 18.80 -14.13
CA ASP A 364 16.94 18.31 -15.23
C ASP A 364 17.77 17.37 -16.10
N ALA A 365 17.67 16.07 -15.83
CA ALA A 365 18.58 15.08 -16.39
C ALA A 365 17.89 13.78 -16.79
N SER A 366 18.43 13.13 -17.82
CA SER A 366 18.05 11.77 -18.24
C SER A 366 19.06 10.77 -17.69
N LEU A 367 18.61 9.68 -17.06
CA LEU A 367 19.52 8.62 -16.59
C LEU A 367 19.76 7.57 -17.66
N ARG A 368 21.04 7.36 -18.03
CA ARG A 368 21.46 6.26 -18.91
C ARG A 368 21.91 5.08 -18.09
N ASP A 369 21.58 3.89 -18.59
CA ASP A 369 22.00 2.65 -17.99
C ASP A 369 22.53 1.67 -19.03
N LYS A 370 23.62 0.96 -18.72
CA LYS A 370 24.11 -0.16 -19.53
C LYS A 370 23.81 -1.53 -18.89
N ALA A 371 23.28 -1.62 -17.66
CA ALA A 371 22.86 -2.89 -17.04
C ALA A 371 21.92 -2.83 -15.79
N ALA A 372 21.36 -1.67 -15.42
CA ALA A 372 20.72 -1.33 -14.13
C ALA A 372 21.73 -0.72 -13.11
N GLY A 373 21.61 0.58 -12.84
CA GLY A 373 22.63 1.42 -12.21
C GLY A 373 22.48 2.94 -12.42
N GLY A 374 21.40 3.44 -13.04
CA GLY A 374 21.05 4.85 -13.03
C GLY A 374 20.47 5.29 -11.69
N GLY A 375 21.35 5.59 -10.72
CA GLY A 375 20.96 6.24 -9.46
C GLY A 375 21.09 7.75 -9.49
N LEU A 376 20.03 8.47 -9.06
CA LEU A 376 20.08 9.89 -8.71
C LEU A 376 20.91 10.09 -7.42
N HIS A 377 22.23 9.89 -7.47
CA HIS A 377 23.16 10.30 -6.43
C HIS A 377 23.05 11.81 -6.15
N ILE A 378 22.04 12.23 -5.40
CA ILE A 378 22.09 13.49 -4.66
C ILE A 378 22.96 13.21 -3.44
N ARG A 379 24.28 13.16 -3.64
CA ARG A 379 25.14 13.70 -2.60
C ARG A 379 24.82 15.20 -2.60
N LEU A 380 24.37 15.76 -1.48
CA LEU A 380 24.20 17.21 -1.29
C LEU A 380 25.55 17.87 -1.53
N ALA A 381 25.81 18.13 -2.79
CA ALA A 381 27.09 18.52 -3.30
C ALA A 381 26.74 19.26 -4.57
N THR A 382 26.53 20.57 -4.45
CA THR A 382 26.37 21.47 -5.60
C THR A 382 26.56 22.92 -5.14
N MET A 383 27.58 23.55 -5.71
CA MET A 383 27.83 24.99 -5.73
C MET A 383 28.62 25.30 -7.00
N HIS A 384 28.04 26.13 -7.88
CA HIS A 384 28.77 26.81 -8.93
C HIS A 384 29.30 28.13 -8.37
N MET A 385 30.62 28.33 -8.39
CA MET A 385 31.20 29.68 -8.34
C MET A 385 31.43 30.14 -9.78
N GLY A 386 30.73 31.21 -10.17
CA GLY A 386 30.98 31.91 -11.42
C GLY A 386 32.43 32.38 -11.47
N GLY A 387 33.09 32.14 -12.61
CA GLY A 387 34.47 32.51 -12.84
C GLY A 387 34.67 34.03 -12.88
N GLY A 388 35.68 34.48 -12.16
CA GLY A 388 36.46 35.68 -12.46
C GLY A 388 37.88 35.27 -12.81
#